data_AF-X8JTW0-F1
#
_entry.id   AF-X8JTW0-F1
#
_cell.length_a   1.000
_cell.length_b   1.000
_cell.length_c   1.000
_cell.angle_alpha   90.00
_cell.angle_beta   90.00
_cell.angle_gamma   90.00
#
_symmetry.space_group_name_H-M   'P 1'
#
loop_
_entity.id
_entity.type
_entity.pdbx_description
1 polymer ?
#
loop_
_entity_poly.entity_id
_entity_poly.type
_entity_poly.pdbx_seq_one_letter_code
_entity_poly.pdbx_strand_id
1 'polypeptide(L)'
;MNFSVTSPRGTTYLRINDSLALTRRPIPNRSDSAQSSSPDQYAPPTTPMLSPLTKNVSATGTATSGTSHHTGRLVVRRRAKLLLTYGTDWAVMLVIIGLFYLLDRIDGFKRQFSLTDTSIQHTFAVHERVPPWLLYIIALIAPAVIMPIVNLLTVRSWWDWHNSWLGLLLGLATTGSLTQVVKVTVGRPRPDLLDRCQPQANAQNTPVYGLVAANICTTDDHERLKDGFRSFFSGHSSLSFAGLGFLSFYLAGKMHLFDERGHTGKAWIALAPLTGALLVAISRTMDYRHHWQDVLIGSIVGLVLSYFSYRQYYPSLASPFSHRPYSPRIPRYEQDQAGIPSPEPAPEAPPAQSAAEPAGESIELAGTVKRGGQDLSNMYQKEREGERTQNQQEAVRGDASQQV
;
A
#
# COMPACT_ATOMS: atom_id res chain seq x y z
N MET A 1 7.23 39.28 32.61
CA MET A 1 6.50 39.22 33.90
C MET A 1 5.47 38.10 33.77
N ASN A 2 5.65 36.98 34.47
CA ASN A 2 4.75 35.83 34.38
C ASN A 2 3.66 35.97 35.43
N PHE A 3 2.40 36.04 34.99
CA PHE A 3 1.25 36.01 35.88
C PHE A 3 0.77 34.56 36.04
N SER A 4 0.80 34.06 37.27
CA SER A 4 0.17 32.81 37.67
C SER A 4 -1.23 33.08 38.22
N VAL A 5 -2.24 32.36 37.76
CA VAL A 5 -3.60 32.37 38.33
C VAL A 5 -3.88 30.99 38.92
N THR A 6 -4.23 30.95 40.21
CA THR A 6 -4.46 29.71 40.97
C THR A 6 -5.96 29.45 41.09
N SER A 7 -6.39 28.22 40.75
CA SER A 7 -7.76 27.73 40.98
C SER A 7 -7.89 27.08 42.37
N PRO A 8 -9.07 27.08 43.02
CA PRO A 8 -9.27 26.57 44.39
C PRO A 8 -9.02 25.06 44.60
N ARG A 9 -8.56 24.32 43.58
CA ARG A 9 -8.25 22.88 43.66
C ARG A 9 -6.80 22.51 43.28
N GLY A 10 -5.87 23.49 43.33
CA GLY A 10 -4.43 23.19 43.40
C GLY A 10 -3.79 22.57 42.15
N THR A 11 -4.38 22.75 40.96
CA THR A 11 -3.78 22.32 39.69
C THR A 11 -3.19 23.51 38.95
N THR A 12 -1.86 23.53 38.77
CA THR A 12 -1.13 24.57 38.04
C THR A 12 -1.10 24.22 36.55
N TYR A 13 -1.64 25.09 35.70
CA TYR A 13 -1.53 24.96 34.24
C TYR A 13 -0.56 26.01 33.69
N LEU A 14 0.36 25.58 32.81
CA LEU A 14 1.20 26.47 32.01
C LEU A 14 0.41 26.95 30.79
N ARG A 15 0.22 28.27 30.68
CA ARG A 15 -0.37 28.91 29.49
C ARG A 15 0.75 29.18 28.48
N ILE A 16 0.77 28.43 27.39
CA ILE A 16 1.66 28.70 26.25
C ILE A 16 1.00 29.80 25.41
N ASN A 17 1.68 30.93 25.26
CA ASN A 17 1.26 32.00 24.36
C ASN A 17 1.70 31.66 22.94
N ASP A 18 0.75 31.35 22.06
CA ASP A 18 0.98 31.36 20.62
C ASP A 18 1.03 32.81 20.14
N SER A 19 2.23 33.23 19.73
CA SER A 19 2.42 34.46 18.97
C SER A 19 3.33 34.15 17.80
N LEU A 20 2.75 33.97 16.61
CA LEU A 20 3.29 34.40 15.32
C LEU A 20 2.27 34.20 14.17
N ALA A 21 1.66 35.33 13.80
CA ALA A 21 1.22 35.75 12.46
C ALA A 21 0.22 34.88 11.64
N LEU A 22 -1.08 35.21 11.77
CA LEU A 22 -2.08 35.02 10.70
C LEU A 22 -2.51 36.40 10.19
N THR A 23 -2.10 36.76 8.98
CA THR A 23 -2.51 37.99 8.29
C THR A 23 -3.93 37.82 7.71
N ARG A 24 -4.97 38.29 8.41
CA ARG A 24 -6.33 38.46 7.84
C ARG A 24 -6.42 39.80 7.10
N ARG A 25 -6.86 39.79 5.84
CA ARG A 25 -7.27 41.00 5.12
C ARG A 25 -8.73 41.37 5.47
N PRO A 26 -9.10 42.66 5.53
CA PRO A 26 -10.45 43.09 5.94
C PRO A 26 -11.42 43.18 4.76
N ILE A 27 -12.70 42.90 5.05
CA ILE A 27 -13.87 43.15 4.21
C ILE A 27 -14.41 44.55 4.56
N PRO A 28 -14.72 45.44 3.61
CA PRO A 28 -15.50 46.64 3.89
C PRO A 28 -16.98 46.44 3.51
N ASN A 29 -17.86 46.70 4.49
CA ASN A 29 -19.29 46.98 4.30
C ASN A 29 -19.48 48.46 3.98
N ARG A 30 -20.37 48.80 3.04
CA ARG A 30 -21.17 50.04 3.11
C ARG A 30 -22.49 49.92 2.33
N SER A 31 -23.54 50.38 2.98
CA SER A 31 -24.97 50.40 2.65
C SER A 31 -25.41 51.58 1.77
N ASP A 32 -26.40 51.29 0.92
CA ASP A 32 -27.57 52.06 0.42
C ASP A 32 -27.52 53.58 0.16
N SER A 33 -27.82 54.00 -1.09
CA SER A 33 -29.14 54.56 -1.50
C SER A 33 -29.10 55.37 -2.82
N ALA A 34 -30.24 55.32 -3.54
CA ALA A 34 -30.80 56.28 -4.53
C ALA A 34 -30.57 56.10 -6.06
N GLN A 35 -31.62 55.54 -6.69
CA GLN A 35 -32.43 56.07 -7.81
C GLN A 35 -31.89 56.31 -9.25
N SER A 36 -32.57 55.60 -10.17
CA SER A 36 -33.18 56.08 -11.44
C SER A 36 -32.31 56.39 -12.66
N SER A 37 -32.31 55.49 -13.66
CA SER A 37 -32.90 55.70 -15.00
C SER A 37 -32.51 54.56 -15.97
N SER A 38 -33.50 54.08 -16.74
CA SER A 38 -33.38 53.24 -17.96
C SER A 38 -33.66 54.16 -19.16
N PRO A 39 -33.48 53.81 -20.46
CA PRO A 39 -33.03 52.53 -21.05
C PRO A 39 -31.95 52.68 -22.16
N ASP A 40 -31.30 51.58 -22.56
CA ASP A 40 -31.28 51.06 -23.94
C ASP A 40 -30.08 50.14 -24.26
N GLN A 41 -30.44 49.01 -24.89
CA GLN A 41 -29.72 48.26 -25.93
C GLN A 41 -28.36 47.59 -25.63
N TYR A 42 -28.38 46.26 -25.43
CA TYR A 42 -28.06 45.31 -26.52
C TYR A 42 -28.54 43.89 -26.17
N ALA A 43 -29.26 43.26 -27.10
CA ALA A 43 -29.90 41.97 -26.97
C ALA A 43 -28.94 40.78 -27.20
N PRO A 44 -29.23 39.58 -26.65
CA PRO A 44 -28.54 38.34 -26.99
C PRO A 44 -29.06 37.75 -28.33
N PRO A 45 -28.24 37.01 -29.09
CA PRO A 45 -28.66 36.44 -30.35
C PRO A 45 -29.66 35.30 -30.16
N THR A 46 -30.62 35.31 -31.07
CA THR A 46 -31.87 34.56 -31.17
C THR A 46 -31.70 33.08 -31.46
N THR A 47 -32.49 32.29 -30.73
CA THR A 47 -32.98 30.95 -31.07
C THR A 47 -33.83 30.97 -32.34
N PRO A 48 -33.66 30.02 -33.28
CA PRO A 48 -34.71 29.64 -34.19
C PRO A 48 -35.51 28.44 -33.66
N MET A 49 -36.82 28.56 -33.86
CA MET A 49 -37.89 27.62 -33.51
C MET A 49 -37.69 26.21 -34.08
N LEU A 50 -37.91 25.20 -33.24
CA LEU A 50 -38.03 23.79 -33.67
C LEU A 50 -39.52 23.45 -33.87
N SER A 51 -39.90 23.28 -35.13
CA SER A 51 -41.11 22.59 -35.57
C SER A 51 -40.99 21.06 -35.35
N PRO A 52 -42.09 20.33 -35.11
CA PRO A 52 -42.04 18.89 -34.84
C PRO A 52 -41.80 18.12 -36.13
N LEU A 53 -40.55 17.75 -36.39
CA LEU A 53 -40.20 16.76 -37.40
C LEU A 53 -40.33 15.36 -36.80
N THR A 54 -41.40 14.70 -37.24
CA THR A 54 -41.63 13.26 -37.16
C THR A 54 -40.34 12.48 -37.47
N LYS A 55 -39.76 11.83 -36.45
CA LYS A 55 -38.74 10.79 -36.67
C LYS A 55 -39.43 9.54 -37.18
N ASN A 56 -39.68 9.50 -38.48
CA ASN A 56 -39.68 8.25 -39.22
C ASN A 56 -38.24 7.78 -39.34
N VAL A 57 -37.74 7.05 -38.33
CA VAL A 57 -36.57 6.20 -38.54
C VAL A 57 -37.11 4.91 -39.15
N SER A 58 -37.11 4.86 -40.48
CA SER A 58 -37.12 3.58 -41.20
C SER A 58 -35.97 2.75 -40.67
N ALA A 59 -36.30 1.66 -40.00
CA ALA A 59 -35.40 0.56 -39.72
C ALA A 59 -35.03 -0.13 -41.03
N THR A 60 -34.07 0.45 -41.75
CA THR A 60 -33.34 -0.23 -42.82
C THR A 60 -31.84 -0.03 -42.59
N GLY A 61 -31.39 -0.47 -41.41
CA GLY A 61 -30.01 -0.80 -41.17
C GLY A 61 -29.82 -2.29 -41.42
N THR A 62 -29.41 -2.64 -42.63
CA THR A 62 -28.78 -3.93 -42.92
C THR A 62 -27.70 -4.17 -41.85
N ALA A 63 -27.89 -5.19 -41.01
CA ALA A 63 -26.87 -5.66 -40.09
C ALA A 63 -25.70 -6.17 -40.94
N THR A 64 -24.72 -5.31 -41.18
CA THR A 64 -23.47 -5.70 -41.81
C THR A 64 -22.77 -6.70 -40.90
N SER A 65 -22.62 -7.94 -41.37
CA SER A 65 -21.86 -9.01 -40.70
C SER A 65 -20.42 -8.58 -40.29
N GLY A 66 -19.90 -7.48 -40.84
CA GLY A 66 -18.57 -6.92 -40.52
C GLY A 66 -18.43 -6.23 -39.15
N THR A 67 -19.49 -5.67 -38.56
CA THR A 67 -19.38 -4.93 -37.28
C THR A 67 -19.20 -5.83 -36.07
N SER A 68 -19.87 -7.00 -36.04
CA SER A 68 -19.71 -8.01 -34.99
C SER A 68 -18.29 -8.64 -34.96
N HIS A 69 -17.72 -8.88 -36.14
CA HIS A 69 -16.33 -9.37 -36.23
C HIS A 69 -15.31 -8.31 -35.79
N HIS A 70 -15.56 -7.02 -36.06
CA HIS A 70 -14.66 -5.93 -35.66
C HIS A 70 -14.67 -5.73 -34.13
N THR A 71 -15.85 -5.72 -33.51
CA THR A 71 -16.00 -5.57 -32.06
C THR A 71 -15.40 -6.76 -31.29
N GLY A 72 -15.62 -7.98 -31.77
CA GLY A 72 -14.96 -9.18 -31.22
C GLY A 72 -13.43 -9.12 -31.30
N ARG A 73 -12.88 -8.67 -32.44
CA ARG A 73 -11.43 -8.49 -32.61
C ARG A 73 -10.86 -7.43 -31.67
N LEU A 74 -11.57 -6.32 -31.42
CA LEU A 74 -11.14 -5.28 -30.47
C LEU A 74 -11.11 -5.82 -29.02
N VAL A 75 -12.13 -6.56 -28.60
CA VAL A 75 -12.19 -7.18 -27.26
C VAL A 75 -11.03 -8.17 -27.07
N VAL A 76 -10.77 -9.04 -28.05
CA VAL A 76 -9.68 -10.02 -28.01
C VAL A 76 -8.32 -9.31 -27.98
N ARG A 77 -8.11 -8.29 -28.83
CA ARG A 77 -6.88 -7.49 -28.83
C ARG A 77 -6.65 -6.79 -27.48
N ARG A 78 -7.68 -6.21 -26.87
CA ARG A 78 -7.55 -5.56 -25.56
C ARG A 78 -7.21 -6.57 -24.46
N ARG A 79 -7.88 -7.74 -24.45
CA ARG A 79 -7.56 -8.83 -23.51
C ARG A 79 -6.13 -9.31 -23.67
N ALA A 80 -5.67 -9.52 -24.90
CA ALA A 80 -4.29 -9.92 -25.19
C ALA A 80 -3.28 -8.85 -24.72
N LYS A 81 -3.53 -7.57 -24.99
CA LYS A 81 -2.67 -6.47 -24.50
C LYS A 81 -2.63 -6.44 -22.96
N LEU A 82 -3.77 -6.58 -22.29
CA LEU A 82 -3.81 -6.64 -20.81
C LEU A 82 -3.00 -7.84 -20.29
N LEU A 83 -3.22 -9.03 -20.83
CA LEU A 83 -2.46 -10.23 -20.46
C LEU A 83 -0.97 -10.06 -20.69
N LEU A 84 -0.55 -9.43 -21.79
CA LEU A 84 0.85 -9.14 -22.05
C LEU A 84 1.42 -8.16 -21.00
N THR A 85 0.73 -7.06 -20.72
CA THR A 85 1.20 -6.04 -19.76
C THR A 85 1.27 -6.52 -18.31
N TYR A 86 0.37 -7.41 -17.88
CA TYR A 86 0.47 -7.99 -16.53
C TYR A 86 1.34 -9.25 -16.52
N GLY A 87 1.46 -9.94 -17.65
CA GLY A 87 2.39 -11.06 -17.84
C GLY A 87 3.84 -10.64 -17.65
N THR A 88 4.21 -9.42 -18.07
CA THR A 88 5.54 -8.86 -17.78
C THR A 88 5.76 -8.66 -16.28
N ASP A 89 4.75 -8.23 -15.51
CA ASP A 89 4.88 -8.06 -14.06
C ASP A 89 5.13 -9.41 -13.38
N TRP A 90 4.38 -10.46 -13.77
CA TRP A 90 4.59 -11.82 -13.28
C TRP A 90 5.96 -12.38 -13.65
N ALA A 91 6.44 -12.11 -14.87
CA ALA A 91 7.79 -12.51 -15.29
C ALA A 91 8.86 -11.83 -14.42
N VAL A 92 8.73 -10.52 -14.16
CA VAL A 92 9.62 -9.79 -13.25
C VAL A 92 9.56 -10.39 -11.85
N MET A 93 8.38 -10.74 -11.33
CA MET A 93 8.26 -11.41 -10.03
C MET A 93 9.02 -12.74 -9.99
N LEU A 94 8.89 -13.58 -11.02
CA LEU A 94 9.61 -14.85 -11.09
C LEU A 94 11.14 -14.65 -11.12
N VAL A 95 11.61 -13.62 -11.83
CA VAL A 95 13.04 -13.27 -11.86
C VAL A 95 13.53 -12.82 -10.47
N ILE A 96 12.78 -11.97 -9.78
CA ILE A 96 13.14 -11.49 -8.43
C ILE A 96 13.17 -12.65 -7.43
N ILE A 97 12.21 -13.58 -7.51
CA ILE A 97 12.18 -14.80 -6.69
C ILE A 97 13.40 -15.68 -7.02
N GLY A 98 13.73 -15.88 -8.31
CA GLY A 98 14.92 -16.61 -8.72
C GLY A 98 16.21 -16.00 -8.17
N LEU A 99 16.33 -14.66 -8.23
CA LEU A 99 17.46 -13.93 -7.67
C LEU A 99 17.57 -14.11 -6.14
N PHE A 100 16.45 -14.11 -5.42
CA PHE A 100 16.44 -14.37 -3.97
C PHE A 100 17.07 -15.72 -3.63
N TYR A 101 16.73 -16.79 -4.34
CA TYR A 101 17.32 -18.12 -4.12
C TYR A 101 18.80 -18.18 -4.56
N LEU A 102 19.16 -17.49 -5.64
CA LEU A 102 20.55 -17.45 -6.10
C LEU A 102 21.48 -16.76 -5.09
N LEU A 103 21.04 -15.64 -4.53
CA LEU A 103 21.81 -14.89 -3.52
C LEU A 103 22.08 -15.72 -2.25
N ASP A 104 21.16 -16.62 -1.90
CA ASP A 104 21.34 -17.49 -0.73
C ASP A 104 22.54 -18.46 -0.87
N ARG A 105 22.95 -18.78 -2.10
CA ARG A 105 24.09 -19.66 -2.38
C ARG A 105 25.45 -18.97 -2.19
N ILE A 106 25.50 -17.63 -2.12
CA ILE A 106 26.75 -16.86 -2.03
C ILE A 106 27.25 -16.79 -0.57
N ASP A 107 28.51 -17.11 -0.30
CA ASP A 107 29.06 -17.08 1.08
C ASP A 107 29.00 -15.71 1.75
N GLY A 108 29.22 -14.64 0.98
CA GLY A 108 29.17 -13.27 1.46
C GLY A 108 30.39 -12.84 2.28
N PHE A 109 30.35 -11.60 2.75
CA PHE A 109 31.38 -11.03 3.61
C PHE A 109 31.30 -11.62 5.03
N LYS A 110 32.44 -11.85 5.68
CA LYS A 110 32.52 -12.30 7.07
C LYS A 110 33.25 -11.24 7.89
N ARG A 111 32.51 -10.47 8.68
CA ARG A 111 33.09 -9.40 9.50
C ARG A 111 33.95 -10.00 10.62
N GLN A 112 35.10 -9.38 10.89
CA GLN A 112 35.93 -9.74 12.04
C GLN A 112 35.16 -9.53 13.35
N PHE A 113 35.50 -10.33 14.36
CA PHE A 113 34.83 -10.34 15.66
C PHE A 113 35.86 -10.57 16.78
N SER A 114 35.44 -10.37 18.03
CA SER A 114 36.27 -10.66 19.21
C SER A 114 35.75 -11.90 19.93
N LEU A 115 36.63 -12.77 20.40
CA LEU A 115 36.26 -13.92 21.23
C LEU A 115 35.70 -13.51 22.60
N THR A 116 36.03 -12.31 23.08
CA THR A 116 35.57 -11.78 24.37
C THR A 116 34.25 -11.01 24.27
N ASP A 117 33.68 -10.88 23.08
CA ASP A 117 32.40 -10.20 22.88
C ASP A 117 31.23 -11.08 23.36
N THR A 118 30.64 -10.69 24.50
CA THR A 118 29.52 -11.41 25.11
C THR A 118 28.26 -11.36 24.26
N SER A 119 28.13 -10.40 23.34
CA SER A 119 26.95 -10.30 22.46
C SER A 119 26.87 -11.42 21.44
N ILE A 120 27.97 -12.16 21.18
CA ILE A 120 28.05 -13.27 20.23
C ILE A 120 28.32 -14.64 20.89
N GLN A 121 28.24 -14.69 22.23
CA GLN A 121 28.52 -15.86 23.08
C GLN A 121 27.25 -16.65 23.47
N HIS A 122 26.09 -16.33 22.89
CA HIS A 122 24.86 -17.07 23.20
C HIS A 122 24.88 -18.47 22.56
N THR A 123 24.09 -19.39 23.12
CA THR A 123 23.96 -20.75 22.60
C THR A 123 23.08 -20.79 21.36
N PHE A 124 23.43 -21.67 20.43
CA PHE A 124 22.66 -21.91 19.21
C PHE A 124 21.35 -22.61 19.54
N ALA A 125 20.23 -21.97 19.20
CA ALA A 125 18.91 -22.57 19.30
C ALA A 125 18.70 -23.59 18.16
N VAL A 126 18.82 -24.89 18.49
CA VAL A 126 18.61 -26.00 17.52
C VAL A 126 17.19 -26.00 16.97
N HIS A 127 16.21 -25.71 17.83
CA HIS A 127 14.80 -25.61 17.46
C HIS A 127 14.37 -24.15 17.52
N GLU A 128 14.11 -23.59 16.34
CA GLU A 128 13.59 -22.24 16.22
C GLU A 128 12.10 -22.19 16.60
N ARG A 129 11.70 -21.17 17.34
CA ARG A 129 10.27 -20.95 17.66
C ARG A 129 9.43 -20.70 16.41
N VAL A 130 10.01 -19.97 15.45
CA VAL A 130 9.43 -19.78 14.11
C VAL A 130 10.44 -20.23 13.07
N PRO A 131 10.37 -21.48 12.58
CA PRO A 131 11.25 -21.95 11.52
C PRO A 131 10.88 -21.31 10.15
N PRO A 132 11.78 -21.33 9.15
CA PRO A 132 11.56 -20.68 7.85
C PRO A 132 10.29 -21.13 7.12
N TRP A 133 9.91 -22.41 7.19
CA TRP A 133 8.68 -22.89 6.57
C TRP A 133 7.44 -22.25 7.20
N LEU A 134 7.44 -22.08 8.53
CA LEU A 134 6.35 -21.45 9.26
C LEU A 134 6.27 -19.96 8.96
N LEU A 135 7.43 -19.30 8.79
CA LEU A 135 7.48 -17.92 8.30
C LEU A 135 6.76 -17.78 6.95
N TYR A 136 7.01 -18.65 5.98
CA TYR A 136 6.30 -18.57 4.69
C TYR A 136 4.81 -18.83 4.83
N ILE A 137 4.38 -19.72 5.72
CA ILE A 137 2.95 -19.91 6.01
C ILE A 137 2.34 -18.63 6.57
N ILE A 138 2.98 -18.01 7.57
CA ILE A 138 2.47 -16.82 8.25
C ILE A 138 2.50 -15.57 7.35
N ALA A 139 3.61 -15.35 6.63
CA ALA A 139 3.84 -14.10 5.89
C ALA A 139 3.33 -14.14 4.45
N LEU A 140 3.23 -15.32 3.82
CA LEU A 140 2.77 -15.46 2.44
C LEU A 140 1.40 -16.15 2.38
N ILE A 141 1.31 -17.38 2.90
CA ILE A 141 0.11 -18.20 2.70
C ILE A 141 -1.10 -17.63 3.44
N ALA A 142 -0.94 -17.20 4.70
CA ALA A 142 -2.05 -16.65 5.46
C ALA A 142 -2.62 -15.37 4.82
N PRO A 143 -1.83 -14.33 4.44
CA PRO A 143 -2.35 -13.22 3.65
C PRO A 143 -2.98 -13.64 2.32
N ALA A 144 -2.33 -14.56 1.59
CA ALA A 144 -2.81 -15.07 0.31
C ALA A 144 -4.18 -15.77 0.39
N VAL A 145 -4.53 -16.33 1.55
CA VAL A 145 -5.85 -16.94 1.83
C VAL A 145 -6.83 -15.93 2.41
N ILE A 146 -6.41 -15.08 3.34
CA ILE A 146 -7.29 -14.10 4.01
C ILE A 146 -7.78 -13.02 3.05
N MET A 147 -6.93 -12.49 2.17
CA MET A 147 -7.32 -11.40 1.27
C MET A 147 -8.45 -11.79 0.29
N PRO A 148 -8.42 -12.98 -0.37
CA PRO A 148 -9.54 -13.47 -1.16
C PRO A 148 -10.84 -13.61 -0.37
N ILE A 149 -10.77 -14.12 0.87
CA ILE A 149 -11.95 -14.26 1.74
C ILE A 149 -12.54 -12.88 2.03
N VAL A 150 -11.71 -11.92 2.43
CA VAL A 150 -12.14 -10.54 2.67
C VAL A 150 -12.72 -9.91 1.40
N ASN A 151 -12.08 -10.11 0.25
CA ASN A 151 -12.61 -9.62 -1.03
C ASN A 151 -13.99 -10.22 -1.34
N LEU A 152 -14.16 -11.54 -1.14
CA LEU A 152 -15.45 -12.22 -1.36
C LEU A 152 -16.55 -11.72 -0.42
N LEU A 153 -16.21 -11.31 0.80
CA LEU A 153 -17.17 -10.76 1.76
C LEU A 153 -17.48 -9.27 1.53
N THR A 154 -16.56 -8.52 0.91
CA THR A 154 -16.66 -7.06 0.77
C THR A 154 -16.92 -6.61 -0.68
N VAL A 155 -15.90 -6.62 -1.53
CA VAL A 155 -15.90 -5.99 -2.86
C VAL A 155 -16.37 -6.94 -3.98
N ARG A 156 -16.20 -8.25 -3.79
CA ARG A 156 -16.56 -9.32 -4.74
C ARG A 156 -16.04 -9.05 -6.14
N SER A 157 -14.75 -8.73 -6.26
CA SER A 157 -14.14 -8.33 -7.52
C SER A 157 -12.91 -9.16 -7.86
N TRP A 158 -12.93 -9.82 -9.01
CA TRP A 158 -11.74 -10.49 -9.55
C TRP A 158 -10.55 -9.53 -9.70
N TRP A 159 -10.84 -8.29 -10.09
CA TRP A 159 -9.82 -7.27 -10.27
C TRP A 159 -9.08 -6.96 -8.96
N ASP A 160 -9.80 -6.90 -7.86
CA ASP A 160 -9.23 -6.69 -6.54
C ASP A 160 -8.40 -7.88 -6.05
N TRP A 161 -8.87 -9.10 -6.33
CA TRP A 161 -8.11 -10.32 -6.04
C TRP A 161 -6.75 -10.32 -6.78
N HIS A 162 -6.77 -10.01 -8.07
CA HIS A 162 -5.55 -9.94 -8.88
C HIS A 162 -4.54 -8.90 -8.37
N ASN A 163 -5.01 -7.68 -8.08
CA ASN A 163 -4.14 -6.59 -7.61
C ASN A 163 -3.62 -6.81 -6.18
N SER A 164 -4.44 -7.37 -5.28
CA SER A 164 -3.98 -7.72 -3.92
C SER A 164 -2.88 -8.79 -3.94
N TRP A 165 -2.98 -9.78 -4.83
CA TRP A 165 -1.93 -10.79 -5.01
C TRP A 165 -0.65 -10.21 -5.60
N LEU A 166 -0.75 -9.40 -6.65
CA LEU A 166 0.41 -8.71 -7.23
C LEU A 166 1.10 -7.81 -6.20
N GLY A 167 0.33 -7.08 -5.38
CA GLY A 167 0.86 -6.25 -4.32
C GLY A 167 1.53 -7.04 -3.20
N LEU A 168 0.93 -8.13 -2.73
CA LEU A 168 1.55 -8.99 -1.72
C LEU A 168 2.89 -9.56 -2.21
N LEU A 169 2.89 -10.12 -3.42
CA LEU A 169 4.09 -10.73 -3.99
C LEU A 169 5.18 -9.71 -4.28
N LEU A 170 4.82 -8.53 -4.81
CA LEU A 170 5.78 -7.44 -5.01
C LEU A 170 6.41 -7.01 -3.68
N GLY A 171 5.62 -6.84 -2.62
CA GLY A 171 6.12 -6.44 -1.31
C GLY A 171 7.06 -7.49 -0.69
N LEU A 172 6.67 -8.77 -0.75
CA LEU A 172 7.50 -9.88 -0.25
C LEU A 172 8.78 -10.08 -1.08
N ALA A 173 8.68 -10.05 -2.40
CA ALA A 173 9.81 -10.29 -3.30
C ALA A 173 10.85 -9.17 -3.18
N THR A 174 10.43 -7.90 -3.24
CA THR A 174 11.34 -6.75 -3.07
C THR A 174 12.00 -6.75 -1.70
N THR A 175 11.24 -7.00 -0.63
CA THR A 175 11.79 -7.08 0.74
C THR A 175 12.75 -8.25 0.89
N GLY A 176 12.39 -9.43 0.39
CA GLY A 176 13.21 -10.64 0.45
C GLY A 176 14.54 -10.44 -0.27
N SER A 177 14.51 -9.95 -1.51
CA SER A 177 15.73 -9.71 -2.30
C SER A 177 16.63 -8.68 -1.64
N LEU A 178 16.08 -7.55 -1.17
CA LEU A 178 16.87 -6.54 -0.46
C LEU A 178 17.50 -7.12 0.81
N THR A 179 16.74 -7.89 1.58
CA THR A 179 17.24 -8.57 2.78
C THR A 179 18.44 -9.46 2.45
N GLN A 180 18.36 -10.27 1.39
CA GLN A 180 19.44 -11.19 1.02
C GLN A 180 20.70 -10.45 0.58
N VAL A 181 20.55 -9.43 -0.27
CA VAL A 181 21.68 -8.59 -0.68
C VAL A 181 22.38 -7.99 0.55
N VAL A 182 21.62 -7.42 1.48
CA VAL A 182 22.17 -6.80 2.70
C VAL A 182 22.84 -7.84 3.60
N LYS A 183 22.24 -9.01 3.79
CA LYS A 183 22.83 -10.08 4.60
C LYS A 183 24.17 -10.56 4.06
N VAL A 184 24.25 -10.78 2.75
CA VAL A 184 25.47 -11.27 2.07
C VAL A 184 26.57 -10.20 2.08
N THR A 185 26.21 -8.92 2.00
CA THR A 185 27.18 -7.82 1.94
C THR A 185 27.68 -7.36 3.32
N VAL A 186 26.81 -7.31 4.33
CA VAL A 186 27.16 -6.77 5.66
C VAL A 186 27.94 -7.76 6.51
N GLY A 187 27.66 -9.07 6.42
CA GLY A 187 28.44 -10.08 7.11
C GLY A 187 28.44 -10.00 8.64
N ARG A 188 27.37 -9.44 9.23
CA ARG A 188 27.27 -9.23 10.69
C ARG A 188 27.14 -10.59 11.42
N PRO A 189 28.01 -10.87 12.40
CA PRO A 189 27.87 -11.98 13.35
C PRO A 189 26.50 -12.03 14.02
N ARG A 190 25.90 -13.21 14.15
CA ARG A 190 24.73 -13.45 14.98
C ARG A 190 25.12 -13.55 16.47
N PRO A 191 24.16 -13.36 17.39
CA PRO A 191 24.42 -13.53 18.81
C PRO A 191 24.88 -14.93 19.23
N ASP A 192 24.63 -15.94 18.41
CA ASP A 192 25.03 -17.32 18.60
C ASP A 192 26.27 -17.73 17.77
N LEU A 193 27.06 -16.76 17.27
CA LEU A 193 28.16 -17.05 16.34
C LEU A 193 29.24 -17.95 16.96
N LEU A 194 29.67 -17.73 18.20
CA LEU A 194 30.78 -18.52 18.76
C LEU A 194 30.41 -19.99 18.95
N ASP A 195 29.17 -20.28 19.33
CA ASP A 195 28.66 -21.65 19.43
C ASP A 195 28.53 -22.33 18.06
N ARG A 196 28.30 -21.54 16.99
CA ARG A 196 28.39 -22.02 15.61
C ARG A 196 29.82 -22.30 15.17
N CYS A 197 30.71 -21.35 15.46
CA CYS A 197 32.09 -21.30 15.01
C CYS A 197 32.93 -22.44 15.58
N GLN A 198 32.74 -22.75 16.87
CA GLN A 198 33.61 -23.66 17.63
C GLN A 198 35.09 -23.24 17.45
N PRO A 199 35.53 -22.15 18.09
CA PRO A 199 36.90 -21.67 17.94
C PRO A 199 37.92 -22.74 18.32
N GLN A 200 39.09 -22.73 17.67
CA GLN A 200 40.22 -23.59 18.06
C GLN A 200 40.51 -23.48 19.57
N ALA A 201 40.89 -24.59 20.22
CA ALA A 201 41.06 -24.67 21.67
C ALA A 201 42.00 -23.62 22.27
N ASN A 202 43.00 -23.15 21.50
CA ASN A 202 43.96 -22.12 21.91
C ASN A 202 43.78 -20.80 21.14
N ALA A 203 42.61 -20.58 20.53
CA ALA A 203 42.33 -19.34 19.82
C ALA A 203 42.35 -18.16 20.80
N GLN A 204 43.12 -17.13 20.46
CA GLN A 204 43.22 -15.90 21.23
C GLN A 204 42.98 -14.71 20.30
N ASN A 205 42.42 -13.65 20.88
CA ASN A 205 42.29 -12.38 20.19
C ASN A 205 43.67 -11.85 19.78
N THR A 206 43.73 -11.18 18.63
CA THR A 206 44.98 -10.54 18.19
C THR A 206 45.42 -9.47 19.20
N PRO A 207 46.72 -9.31 19.46
CA PRO A 207 47.21 -8.28 20.40
C PRO A 207 46.80 -6.86 19.99
N VAL A 208 46.68 -6.62 18.68
CA VAL A 208 46.26 -5.34 18.12
C VAL A 208 44.78 -5.42 17.78
N TYR A 209 43.98 -4.50 18.35
CA TYR A 209 42.52 -4.36 18.21
C TYR A 209 41.65 -5.53 18.73
N GLY A 210 42.22 -6.68 19.08
CA GLY A 210 41.49 -7.78 19.70
C GLY A 210 40.51 -8.50 18.76
N LEU A 211 40.80 -8.54 17.46
CA LEU A 211 39.88 -9.02 16.42
C LEU A 211 40.44 -10.26 15.71
N VAL A 212 39.57 -11.22 15.45
CA VAL A 212 39.88 -12.47 14.74
C VAL A 212 39.01 -12.62 13.50
N ALA A 213 39.53 -13.34 12.51
CA ALA A 213 38.81 -13.68 11.29
C ALA A 213 38.11 -15.04 11.45
N ALA A 214 37.15 -15.33 10.56
CA ALA A 214 36.36 -16.57 10.59
C ALA A 214 37.17 -17.87 10.32
N ASN A 215 38.46 -17.78 10.01
CA ASN A 215 39.35 -18.92 9.77
C ASN A 215 39.72 -19.69 11.05
N ILE A 216 39.44 -19.13 12.24
CA ILE A 216 39.66 -19.81 13.52
C ILE A 216 38.57 -20.83 13.87
N CYS A 217 37.46 -20.83 13.12
CA CYS A 217 36.33 -21.72 13.35
C CYS A 217 36.66 -23.14 12.89
N THR A 218 36.39 -24.15 13.73
CA THR A 218 36.71 -25.56 13.42
C THR A 218 35.47 -26.40 13.11
N THR A 219 34.28 -25.81 13.04
CA THR A 219 33.05 -26.56 12.73
C THR A 219 33.06 -27.10 11.29
N ASP A 220 32.58 -28.34 11.12
CA ASP A 220 32.39 -28.97 9.79
C ASP A 220 31.10 -28.48 9.09
N ASP A 221 30.16 -27.87 9.83
CA ASP A 221 28.90 -27.38 9.27
C ASP A 221 29.07 -25.95 8.71
N HIS A 222 29.58 -25.89 7.49
CA HIS A 222 29.84 -24.63 6.80
C HIS A 222 28.57 -23.80 6.51
N GLU A 223 27.42 -24.44 6.28
CA GLU A 223 26.16 -23.71 6.06
C GLU A 223 25.66 -23.08 7.37
N ARG A 224 25.78 -23.79 8.51
CA ARG A 224 25.46 -23.23 9.83
C ARG A 224 26.38 -22.06 10.19
N LEU A 225 27.67 -22.16 9.86
CA LEU A 225 28.63 -21.08 10.06
C LEU A 225 28.34 -19.87 9.15
N LYS A 226 28.08 -20.12 7.86
CA LYS A 226 27.70 -19.09 6.88
C LYS A 226 26.45 -18.33 7.32
N ASP A 227 25.41 -19.03 7.77
CA ASP A 227 24.23 -18.41 8.35
C ASP A 227 24.56 -17.57 9.60
N GLY A 228 25.59 -17.96 10.36
CA GLY A 228 26.13 -17.21 11.51
C GLY A 228 26.61 -15.79 11.18
N PHE A 229 26.98 -15.50 9.93
CA PHE A 229 27.39 -14.15 9.49
C PHE A 229 26.27 -13.36 8.78
N ARG A 230 25.04 -13.89 8.74
CA ARG A 230 23.90 -13.29 8.02
C ARG A 230 22.87 -12.69 8.98
N SER A 231 23.34 -11.95 9.98
CA SER A 231 22.49 -11.37 11.02
C SER A 231 21.75 -10.10 10.57
N PHE A 232 22.44 -9.14 9.93
CA PHE A 232 21.84 -7.84 9.62
C PHE A 232 21.20 -7.80 8.22
N PHE A 233 19.98 -7.30 8.05
CA PHE A 233 18.90 -7.23 9.05
C PHE A 233 18.09 -8.53 9.05
N SER A 234 17.20 -8.71 10.01
CA SER A 234 16.48 -9.97 10.21
C SER A 234 15.50 -10.25 9.08
N GLY A 235 15.69 -11.38 8.39
CA GLY A 235 14.80 -11.80 7.29
C GLY A 235 13.44 -12.29 7.75
N HIS A 236 13.33 -12.86 8.95
CA HIS A 236 12.02 -13.21 9.52
C HIS A 236 11.22 -11.97 9.83
N SER A 237 11.88 -10.95 10.38
CA SER A 237 11.26 -9.68 10.71
C SER A 237 10.87 -8.91 9.44
N SER A 238 11.77 -8.75 8.47
CA SER A 238 11.46 -8.03 7.25
C SER A 238 10.35 -8.70 6.43
N LEU A 239 10.40 -10.01 6.24
CA LEU A 239 9.37 -10.74 5.49
C LEU A 239 8.03 -10.78 6.23
N SER A 240 8.01 -10.95 7.56
CA SER A 240 6.75 -10.94 8.31
C SER A 240 6.06 -9.57 8.25
N PHE A 241 6.81 -8.48 8.43
CA PHE A 241 6.28 -7.13 8.29
C PHE A 241 5.93 -6.77 6.84
N ALA A 242 6.60 -7.35 5.85
CA ALA A 242 6.22 -7.18 4.45
C ALA A 242 4.85 -7.80 4.14
N GLY A 243 4.68 -9.08 4.44
CA GLY A 243 3.48 -9.84 4.13
C GLY A 243 2.27 -9.50 5.00
N LEU A 244 2.45 -9.52 6.33
CA LEU A 244 1.38 -9.17 7.27
C LEU A 244 1.14 -7.66 7.33
N GLY A 245 2.16 -6.82 7.06
CA GLY A 245 1.95 -5.39 6.85
C GLY A 245 1.09 -5.12 5.63
N PHE A 246 1.27 -5.90 4.55
CA PHE A 246 0.46 -5.70 3.35
C PHE A 246 -0.99 -6.08 3.65
N LEU A 247 -1.20 -7.20 4.36
CA LEU A 247 -2.51 -7.59 4.86
C LEU A 247 -3.12 -6.51 5.76
N SER A 248 -2.34 -5.90 6.65
CA SER A 248 -2.78 -4.80 7.52
C SER A 248 -3.27 -3.60 6.72
N PHE A 249 -2.48 -3.12 5.75
CA PHE A 249 -2.87 -2.01 4.88
C PHE A 249 -4.08 -2.36 4.00
N TYR A 250 -4.12 -3.57 3.46
CA TYR A 250 -5.26 -4.06 2.70
C TYR A 250 -6.54 -4.04 3.54
N LEU A 251 -6.52 -4.61 4.75
CA LEU A 251 -7.66 -4.58 5.68
C LEU A 251 -8.07 -3.14 6.04
N ALA A 252 -7.10 -2.28 6.35
CA ALA A 252 -7.34 -0.87 6.66
C ALA A 252 -8.05 -0.14 5.51
N GLY A 253 -7.66 -0.40 4.26
CA GLY A 253 -8.33 0.14 3.08
C GLY A 253 -9.75 -0.40 2.90
N LYS A 254 -9.96 -1.72 3.06
CA LYS A 254 -11.29 -2.35 2.93
C LYS A 254 -12.30 -1.86 3.96
N MET A 255 -11.85 -1.60 5.18
CA MET A 255 -12.71 -1.15 6.27
C MET A 255 -12.85 0.38 6.34
N HIS A 256 -12.16 1.13 5.48
CA HIS A 256 -12.04 2.59 5.58
C HIS A 256 -11.59 3.01 6.98
N LEU A 257 -10.40 2.55 7.39
CA LEU A 257 -9.89 2.81 8.74
C LEU A 257 -9.73 4.31 9.04
N PHE A 258 -9.35 5.10 8.04
CA PHE A 258 -9.12 6.54 8.17
C PHE A 258 -10.24 7.36 7.53
N ASP A 259 -11.50 6.97 7.76
CA ASP A 259 -12.71 7.69 7.33
C ASP A 259 -13.10 8.87 8.23
N GLU A 260 -12.21 9.28 9.15
CA GLU A 260 -12.41 10.34 10.16
C GLU A 260 -13.55 10.07 11.16
N ARG A 261 -14.15 8.85 11.17
CA ARG A 261 -15.25 8.50 12.09
C ARG A 261 -14.81 7.85 13.39
N GLY A 262 -13.57 7.36 13.45
CA GLY A 262 -12.95 6.85 14.69
C GLY A 262 -13.57 5.56 15.23
N HIS A 263 -13.45 4.46 14.49
CA HIS A 263 -13.96 3.14 14.93
C HIS A 263 -12.85 2.22 15.47
N THR A 264 -12.77 2.07 16.79
CA THR A 264 -11.73 1.28 17.49
C THR A 264 -11.66 -0.18 17.02
N GLY A 265 -12.79 -0.83 16.74
CA GLY A 265 -12.82 -2.21 16.25
C GLY A 265 -12.12 -2.40 14.91
N LYS A 266 -12.28 -1.45 13.98
CA LYS A 266 -11.59 -1.48 12.68
C LYS A 266 -10.07 -1.41 12.86
N ALA A 267 -9.60 -0.61 13.81
CA ALA A 267 -8.18 -0.45 14.12
C ALA A 267 -7.58 -1.76 14.65
N TRP A 268 -8.24 -2.44 15.60
CA TRP A 268 -7.75 -3.72 16.12
C TRP A 268 -7.67 -4.80 15.05
N ILE A 269 -8.69 -4.91 14.19
CA ILE A 269 -8.69 -5.88 13.08
C ILE A 269 -7.56 -5.57 12.09
N ALA A 270 -7.37 -4.29 11.73
CA ALA A 270 -6.31 -3.89 10.82
C ALA A 270 -4.91 -4.07 11.42
N LEU A 271 -4.72 -3.87 12.73
CA LEU A 271 -3.44 -4.01 13.41
C LEU A 271 -3.09 -5.44 13.82
N ALA A 272 -4.06 -6.34 13.93
CA ALA A 272 -3.82 -7.74 14.34
C ALA A 272 -2.75 -8.46 13.50
N PRO A 273 -2.69 -8.33 12.15
CA PRO A 273 -1.58 -8.85 11.36
C PRO A 273 -0.21 -8.29 11.78
N LEU A 274 -0.11 -7.00 12.10
CA LEU A 274 1.14 -6.39 12.55
C LEU A 274 1.58 -6.91 13.92
N THR A 275 0.63 -7.20 14.82
CA THR A 275 0.92 -7.89 16.07
C THR A 275 1.50 -9.28 15.80
N GLY A 276 0.95 -10.03 14.84
CA GLY A 276 1.52 -11.30 14.39
C GLY A 276 2.95 -11.15 13.85
N ALA A 277 3.20 -10.12 13.03
CA ALA A 277 4.53 -9.82 12.51
C ALA A 277 5.54 -9.50 13.63
N LEU A 278 5.09 -8.74 14.62
CA LEU A 278 5.87 -8.39 15.81
C LEU A 278 6.23 -9.64 16.63
N LEU A 279 5.30 -10.59 16.83
CA LEU A 279 5.58 -11.84 17.55
C LEU A 279 6.61 -12.70 16.80
N VAL A 280 6.51 -12.79 15.47
CA VAL A 280 7.53 -13.45 14.63
C VAL A 280 8.89 -12.75 14.78
N ALA A 281 8.90 -11.42 14.79
CA ALA A 281 10.11 -10.63 14.96
C ALA A 281 10.77 -10.84 16.34
N ILE A 282 9.98 -10.81 17.42
CA ILE A 282 10.44 -11.08 18.80
C ILE A 282 10.99 -12.49 18.95
N SER A 283 10.43 -13.49 18.24
CA SER A 283 10.95 -14.86 18.29
C SER A 283 12.44 -14.95 17.94
N ARG A 284 12.94 -14.03 17.11
CA ARG A 284 14.33 -14.01 16.68
C ARG A 284 15.30 -13.56 17.77
N THR A 285 14.87 -12.70 18.67
CA THR A 285 15.66 -12.32 19.84
C THR A 285 15.59 -13.40 20.91
N MET A 286 14.42 -14.05 21.07
CA MET A 286 14.27 -15.16 22.01
C MET A 286 15.14 -16.38 21.62
N ASP A 287 15.36 -16.61 20.33
CA ASP A 287 16.21 -17.68 19.80
C ASP A 287 17.70 -17.25 19.67
N TYR A 288 18.08 -16.04 20.11
CA TYR A 288 19.43 -15.47 19.94
C TYR A 288 19.95 -15.48 18.49
N ARG A 289 19.04 -15.45 17.52
CA ARG A 289 19.37 -15.47 16.09
C ARG A 289 19.71 -14.07 15.56
N HIS A 290 19.20 -13.03 16.21
CA HIS A 290 19.31 -11.65 15.76
C HIS A 290 19.43 -10.70 16.95
N HIS A 291 20.21 -9.65 16.78
CA HIS A 291 20.20 -8.53 17.72
C HIS A 291 18.92 -7.71 17.52
N TRP A 292 18.53 -6.95 18.54
CA TRP A 292 17.34 -6.11 18.46
C TRP A 292 17.41 -5.09 17.31
N GLN A 293 18.59 -4.59 16.92
CA GLN A 293 18.71 -3.68 15.78
C GLN A 293 18.40 -4.37 14.45
N ASP A 294 18.84 -5.63 14.29
CA ASP A 294 18.55 -6.41 13.09
C ASP A 294 17.04 -6.60 12.94
N VAL A 295 16.35 -6.80 14.06
CA VAL A 295 14.89 -6.94 14.13
C VAL A 295 14.18 -5.61 13.88
N LEU A 296 14.61 -4.52 14.50
CA LEU A 296 13.99 -3.21 14.32
C LEU A 296 14.11 -2.73 12.87
N ILE A 297 15.33 -2.74 12.30
CA ILE A 297 15.55 -2.31 10.91
C ILE A 297 14.83 -3.24 9.93
N GLY A 298 14.85 -4.55 10.17
CA GLY A 298 14.08 -5.50 9.38
C GLY A 298 12.59 -5.15 9.35
N SER A 299 12.00 -4.86 10.52
CA SER A 299 10.59 -4.50 10.66
C SER A 299 10.26 -3.21 9.90
N ILE A 300 11.10 -2.18 10.04
CA ILE A 300 10.93 -0.89 9.35
C ILE A 300 10.99 -1.08 7.84
N VAL A 301 12.01 -1.78 7.33
CA VAL A 301 12.16 -2.03 5.89
C VAL A 301 10.96 -2.81 5.35
N GLY A 302 10.53 -3.86 6.05
CA GLY A 302 9.35 -4.64 5.69
C GLY A 302 8.09 -3.79 5.60
N LEU A 303 7.82 -2.94 6.60
CA LEU A 303 6.67 -2.03 6.60
C LEU A 303 6.72 -1.02 5.45
N VAL A 304 7.88 -0.40 5.22
CA VAL A 304 8.05 0.63 4.18
C VAL A 304 7.83 0.02 2.80
N LEU A 305 8.46 -1.12 2.50
CA LEU A 305 8.29 -1.78 1.20
C LEU A 305 6.90 -2.37 1.01
N SER A 306 6.27 -2.83 2.10
CA SER A 306 4.87 -3.23 2.10
C SER A 306 3.94 -2.08 1.73
N TYR A 307 4.13 -0.92 2.35
CA TYR A 307 3.33 0.27 2.07
C TYR A 307 3.58 0.78 0.65
N PHE A 308 4.84 0.80 0.19
CA PHE A 308 5.19 1.10 -1.20
C PHE A 308 4.42 0.19 -2.17
N SER A 309 4.44 -1.12 -1.92
CA SER A 309 3.72 -2.08 -2.76
C SER A 309 2.20 -1.88 -2.70
N TYR A 310 1.64 -1.62 -1.53
CA TYR A 310 0.22 -1.27 -1.38
C TYR A 310 -0.14 -0.05 -2.24
N ARG A 311 0.65 1.02 -2.20
CA ARG A 311 0.41 2.26 -2.95
C ARG A 311 0.56 2.11 -4.46
N GLN A 312 1.28 1.08 -4.93
CA GLN A 312 1.36 0.75 -6.36
C GLN A 312 0.03 0.26 -6.94
N TYR A 313 -0.81 -0.38 -6.11
CA TYR A 313 -2.05 -1.02 -6.55
C TYR A 313 -3.32 -0.40 -5.98
N TYR A 314 -3.22 0.32 -4.85
CA TYR A 314 -4.33 0.91 -4.12
C TYR A 314 -4.09 2.41 -3.84
N PRO A 315 -5.16 3.23 -3.75
CA PRO A 315 -5.05 4.63 -3.37
C PRO A 315 -4.65 4.79 -1.88
N SER A 316 -4.47 6.03 -1.44
CA SER A 316 -4.09 6.30 -0.05
C SER A 316 -5.13 5.73 0.91
N LEU A 317 -4.72 5.30 2.12
CA LEU A 317 -5.62 4.75 3.12
C LEU A 317 -6.69 5.77 3.59
N ALA A 318 -6.39 7.06 3.51
CA ALA A 318 -7.32 8.16 3.78
C ALA A 318 -8.25 8.49 2.59
N SER A 319 -8.05 7.86 1.42
CA SER A 319 -8.93 8.06 0.28
C SER A 319 -10.33 7.46 0.56
N PRO A 320 -11.42 8.14 0.16
CA PRO A 320 -12.76 7.55 0.14
C PRO A 320 -12.86 6.28 -0.72
N PHE A 321 -11.87 6.03 -1.58
CA PHE A 321 -11.79 4.87 -2.46
C PHE A 321 -10.72 3.86 -2.05
N SER A 322 -10.18 3.93 -0.82
CA SER A 322 -9.15 3.00 -0.30
C SER A 322 -9.53 1.52 -0.33
N HIS A 323 -10.82 1.21 -0.44
CA HIS A 323 -11.32 -0.15 -0.63
C HIS A 323 -11.20 -0.69 -2.06
N ARG A 324 -10.84 0.13 -3.07
CA ARG A 324 -10.75 -0.29 -4.48
C ARG A 324 -9.30 -0.17 -5.00
N PRO A 325 -8.83 -1.12 -5.80
CA PRO A 325 -7.56 -0.96 -6.51
C PRO A 325 -7.71 0.05 -7.66
N TYR A 326 -6.58 0.52 -8.20
CA TYR A 326 -6.58 1.34 -9.41
C TYR A 326 -7.17 0.60 -10.62
N SER A 327 -7.68 1.38 -11.59
CA SER A 327 -8.25 0.83 -12.82
C SER A 327 -7.18 0.11 -13.69
N PRO A 328 -7.59 -0.84 -14.55
CA PRO A 328 -6.67 -1.51 -15.46
C PRO A 328 -5.87 -0.54 -16.33
N ARG A 329 -4.58 -0.84 -16.57
CA ARG A 329 -3.64 -0.01 -17.36
C ARG A 329 -4.18 0.44 -18.72
N ILE A 330 -5.01 -0.39 -19.35
CA ILE A 330 -5.62 -0.09 -20.65
C ILE A 330 -7.10 0.29 -20.42
N PRO A 331 -7.49 1.57 -20.59
CA PRO A 331 -8.87 2.02 -20.39
C PRO A 331 -9.84 1.38 -21.40
N ARG A 332 -11.15 1.44 -21.11
CA ARG A 332 -12.20 0.88 -21.99
C ARG A 332 -12.58 1.78 -23.17
N TYR A 333 -11.98 2.96 -23.29
CA TYR A 333 -12.36 4.00 -24.26
C TYR A 333 -12.51 3.50 -25.71
N GLU A 334 -11.62 2.62 -26.22
CA GLU A 334 -11.74 2.05 -27.56
C GLU A 334 -12.95 1.11 -27.73
N GLN A 335 -13.44 0.47 -26.66
CA GLN A 335 -14.65 -0.35 -26.65
C GLN A 335 -15.92 0.50 -26.55
N ASP A 336 -15.86 1.56 -25.73
CA ASP A 336 -16.98 2.47 -25.50
C ASP A 336 -17.23 3.33 -26.75
N GLN A 337 -16.17 3.81 -27.42
CA GLN A 337 -16.27 4.48 -28.72
C GLN A 337 -16.74 3.55 -29.86
N ALA A 338 -16.48 2.25 -29.75
CA ALA A 338 -16.96 1.26 -30.71
C ALA A 338 -18.42 0.83 -30.46
N GLY A 339 -19.11 1.45 -29.49
CA GLY A 339 -20.51 1.16 -29.18
C GLY A 339 -20.76 -0.24 -28.62
N ILE A 340 -19.73 -0.91 -28.06
CA ILE A 340 -19.87 -2.25 -27.49
C ILE A 340 -20.48 -2.10 -26.09
N PRO A 341 -21.67 -2.68 -25.82
CA PRO A 341 -22.25 -2.64 -24.49
C PRO A 341 -21.29 -3.27 -23.49
N SER A 342 -20.99 -2.55 -22.41
CA SER A 342 -20.36 -3.19 -21.24
C SER A 342 -21.28 -4.33 -20.77
N PRO A 343 -20.72 -5.47 -20.30
CA PRO A 343 -21.54 -6.50 -19.67
C PRO A 343 -22.41 -5.84 -18.60
N GLU A 344 -23.72 -6.00 -18.73
CA GLU A 344 -24.70 -5.43 -17.83
C GLU A 344 -24.31 -5.79 -16.39
N PRO A 345 -24.21 -4.82 -15.46
CA PRO A 345 -24.05 -5.16 -14.06
C PRO A 345 -25.23 -6.08 -13.68
N ALA A 346 -24.97 -7.13 -12.91
CA ALA A 346 -25.98 -8.08 -12.46
C ALA A 346 -27.25 -7.32 -12.03
N PRO A 347 -28.44 -7.75 -12.47
CA PRO A 347 -29.67 -6.99 -12.31
C PRO A 347 -29.84 -6.59 -10.84
N GLU A 348 -30.00 -5.29 -10.60
CA GLU A 348 -30.49 -4.80 -9.32
C GLU A 348 -31.81 -5.50 -9.05
N ALA A 349 -31.91 -6.14 -7.88
CA ALA A 349 -33.17 -6.73 -7.43
C ALA A 349 -34.26 -5.66 -7.51
N PRO A 350 -35.44 -5.98 -8.09
CA PRO A 350 -36.49 -4.99 -8.24
C PRO A 350 -36.88 -4.40 -6.88
N PRO A 351 -37.24 -3.09 -6.82
CA PRO A 351 -37.67 -2.46 -5.59
C PRO A 351 -38.89 -3.20 -5.04
N ALA A 352 -38.79 -3.66 -3.79
CA ALA A 352 -39.89 -4.28 -3.09
C ALA A 352 -41.09 -3.31 -3.07
N GLN A 353 -42.19 -3.74 -3.68
CA GLN A 353 -43.44 -3.00 -3.68
C GLN A 353 -43.98 -2.89 -2.25
N SER A 354 -44.46 -1.70 -1.93
CA SER A 354 -45.05 -1.32 -0.65
C SER A 354 -46.25 -2.20 -0.29
N ALA A 355 -46.15 -2.93 0.83
CA ALA A 355 -47.30 -3.45 1.57
C ALA A 355 -47.30 -2.80 2.96
N ALA A 356 -48.47 -2.37 3.41
CA ALA A 356 -48.70 -1.53 4.57
C ALA A 356 -48.72 -2.31 5.91
N GLU A 357 -48.09 -1.70 6.93
CA GLU A 357 -48.29 -1.76 8.41
C GLU A 357 -48.13 -3.08 9.21
N PRO A 358 -47.89 -3.06 10.55
CA PRO A 358 -47.80 -1.92 11.49
C PRO A 358 -46.49 -1.83 12.32
N ALA A 359 -46.43 -0.76 13.12
CA ALA A 359 -45.30 -0.28 13.93
C ALA A 359 -44.60 -1.32 14.82
N GLY A 360 -43.27 -1.38 14.71
CA GLY A 360 -42.37 -2.11 15.59
C GLY A 360 -40.95 -1.53 15.50
N GLU A 361 -40.51 -0.91 16.58
CA GLU A 361 -39.22 -0.27 16.80
C GLU A 361 -38.04 -1.18 16.40
N SER A 362 -37.21 -0.76 15.44
CA SER A 362 -35.93 -1.42 15.14
C SER A 362 -34.87 -0.41 14.71
N ILE A 363 -33.71 -0.56 15.35
CA ILE A 363 -32.55 0.33 15.34
C ILE A 363 -31.90 0.35 13.96
N GLU A 364 -31.74 1.55 13.41
CA GLU A 364 -31.15 1.81 12.10
C GLU A 364 -29.62 1.63 12.12
N LEU A 365 -29.12 0.51 11.58
CA LEU A 365 -27.69 0.30 11.35
C LEU A 365 -27.32 0.84 9.96
N ALA A 366 -27.01 2.15 9.90
CA ALA A 366 -26.60 2.82 8.67
C ALA A 366 -25.21 2.35 8.20
N GLY A 367 -25.13 1.66 7.06
CA GLY A 367 -23.85 1.18 6.55
C GLY A 367 -23.87 0.41 5.23
N THR A 368 -24.51 0.92 4.18
CA THR A 368 -24.29 0.42 2.80
C THR A 368 -24.17 1.57 1.81
N VAL A 369 -22.95 1.79 1.31
CA VAL A 369 -22.63 2.79 0.28
C VAL A 369 -23.07 2.28 -1.09
N LYS A 370 -23.81 3.10 -1.84
CA LYS A 370 -24.27 2.82 -3.21
C LYS A 370 -23.10 2.66 -4.19
N ARG A 371 -23.24 1.71 -5.13
CA ARG A 371 -22.22 1.35 -6.12
C ARG A 371 -22.21 2.34 -7.29
N GLY A 372 -21.54 3.48 -7.14
CA GLY A 372 -21.35 4.47 -8.22
C GLY A 372 -20.13 4.13 -9.11
N GLY A 373 -20.37 3.92 -10.41
CA GLY A 373 -19.32 3.83 -11.44
C GLY A 373 -18.89 5.19 -12.04
N GLN A 374 -19.73 6.22 -11.91
CA GLN A 374 -19.47 7.58 -12.39
C GLN A 374 -18.47 8.36 -11.52
N ASP A 375 -18.35 8.03 -10.23
CA ASP A 375 -17.40 8.72 -9.32
C ASP A 375 -15.94 8.47 -9.71
N LEU A 376 -15.63 7.32 -10.31
CA LEU A 376 -14.26 6.96 -10.68
C LEU A 376 -13.77 7.78 -11.89
N SER A 377 -14.62 7.96 -12.91
CA SER A 377 -14.30 8.81 -14.07
C SER A 377 -14.13 10.26 -13.65
N ASN A 378 -14.99 10.75 -12.75
CA ASN A 378 -14.93 12.13 -12.24
C ASN A 378 -13.66 12.37 -11.40
N MET A 379 -13.20 11.37 -10.64
CA MET A 379 -11.93 11.44 -9.90
C MET A 379 -10.72 11.53 -10.83
N TYR A 380 -10.65 10.69 -11.87
CA TYR A 380 -9.55 10.72 -12.85
C TYR A 380 -9.52 12.04 -13.63
N GLN A 381 -10.68 12.62 -13.89
CA GLN A 381 -10.79 13.91 -14.54
C GLN A 381 -10.29 15.02 -13.60
N LYS A 382 -10.63 14.96 -12.32
CA LYS A 382 -10.20 15.93 -11.30
C LYS A 382 -8.71 15.83 -10.96
N GLU A 383 -8.12 14.64 -10.89
CA GLU A 383 -6.66 14.45 -10.74
C GLU A 383 -5.89 14.96 -11.97
N ARG A 384 -6.37 14.66 -13.18
CA ARG A 384 -5.76 15.20 -14.43
C ARG A 384 -5.88 16.72 -14.54
N GLU A 385 -6.99 17.29 -14.08
CA GLU A 385 -7.18 18.73 -14.04
C GLU A 385 -6.21 19.35 -13.00
N GLY A 386 -6.05 18.73 -11.83
CA GLY A 386 -5.05 19.13 -10.83
C GLY A 386 -3.62 19.13 -11.38
N GLU A 387 -3.19 18.03 -12.01
CA GLU A 387 -1.86 17.89 -12.63
C GLU A 387 -1.65 18.87 -13.79
N ARG A 388 -2.67 19.11 -14.62
CA ARG A 388 -2.59 20.12 -15.70
C ARG A 388 -2.43 21.53 -15.14
N THR A 389 -3.15 21.86 -14.07
CA THR A 389 -3.10 23.20 -13.47
C THR A 389 -1.74 23.44 -12.81
N GLN A 390 -1.16 22.40 -12.17
CA GLN A 390 0.17 22.45 -11.58
C GLN A 390 1.28 22.59 -12.63
N ASN A 391 1.22 21.80 -13.71
CA ASN A 391 2.17 21.89 -14.82
C ASN A 391 2.08 23.24 -15.55
N GLN A 392 0.87 23.82 -15.64
CA GLN A 392 0.66 25.13 -16.25
C GLN A 392 1.18 26.27 -15.35
N GLN A 393 1.05 26.14 -14.02
CA GLN A 393 1.67 27.07 -13.07
C GLN A 393 3.20 26.97 -13.05
N GLU A 394 3.77 25.78 -13.19
CA GLU A 394 5.22 25.58 -13.28
C GLU A 394 5.79 26.09 -14.60
N ALA A 395 5.08 25.91 -15.72
CA ALA A 395 5.47 26.48 -17.02
C ALA A 395 5.47 28.02 -17.01
N VAL A 396 4.43 28.64 -16.43
CA VAL A 396 4.36 30.11 -16.30
C VAL A 396 5.45 30.65 -15.36
N ARG A 397 5.83 29.90 -14.32
CA ARG A 397 6.91 30.28 -13.40
C ARG A 397 8.31 30.12 -14.03
N GLY A 398 8.48 29.12 -14.90
CA GLY A 398 9.71 28.93 -15.69
C GLY A 398 9.95 30.05 -16.72
N ASP A 399 8.89 30.48 -17.39
CA ASP A 399 8.96 31.54 -18.42
C ASP A 399 9.23 32.92 -17.80
N ALA A 400 8.65 33.20 -16.63
CA ALA A 400 8.93 34.42 -15.85
C ALA A 400 10.36 34.48 -15.28
N SER A 401 11.07 33.36 -15.21
CA SER A 401 12.45 33.28 -14.69
C SER A 401 13.50 33.43 -15.79
N GLN A 402 13.11 33.45 -17.07
CA GLN A 402 14.00 33.66 -18.23
C GLN A 402 13.99 35.10 -18.75
N GLN A 403 13.18 36.00 -18.18
CA GLN A 403 13.10 37.41 -18.57
C GLN A 403 13.63 38.40 -17.52
N VAL A 404 14.52 37.97 -16.61
CA VAL A 404 15.24 38.87 -15.68
C VAL A 404 16.74 38.73 -15.84
#